data_AF-K1TW02-F1
#
_entry.id   AF-K1TW02-F1
#
_cell.length_a   1.000
_cell.length_b   1.000
_cell.length_c   1.000
_cell.angle_alpha   90.00
_cell.angle_beta   90.00
_cell.angle_gamma   90.00
#
_symmetry.space_group_name_H-M   'P 1'
#
loop_
_entity.id
_entity.type
_entity.pdbx_description
1 polymer ?
#
loop_
_entity_poly.entity_id
_entity_poly.type
_entity_poly.pdbx_seq_one_letter_code
_entity_poly.pdbx_strand_id
1 'polypeptide(L)'
;DKEIALAVRLQHSPHYRIAGFLTYGRQLKRYTIAERPVCYFEDRASIAYLVGKRGIDAVLFSSPAAARDERERLVKYCTEAGVRVLVAPPIDEVTDGRLMKQVVREIRIEDLLGRPEIRISLDEIREGVRGRTILVTGAAGSIGSELCRQLAGFGVGRLVLFDNAETPMHNIRLELEERH
;
A
#
# COMPACT_ATOMS: atom_id res chain seq x y z
N ASP A 1 6.63 4.39 10.86
CA ASP A 1 5.41 4.08 11.63
C ASP A 1 4.80 2.71 11.33
N LYS A 2 4.57 2.36 10.06
CA LYS A 2 3.96 1.07 9.68
C LYS A 2 4.79 -0.15 10.11
N GLU A 3 6.11 -0.06 10.01
CA GLU A 3 7.06 -1.13 10.38
C GLU A 3 7.03 -1.40 11.89
N ILE A 4 6.87 -0.36 12.70
CA ILE A 4 6.80 -0.45 14.16
C ILE A 4 5.46 -1.09 14.57
N ALA A 5 4.35 -0.62 13.99
CA ALA A 5 3.03 -1.18 14.25
C ALA A 5 2.95 -2.67 13.88
N LEU A 6 3.55 -3.06 12.75
CA LEU A 6 3.68 -4.45 12.34
C LEU A 6 4.51 -5.26 13.35
N ALA A 7 5.63 -4.70 13.82
CA ALA A 7 6.49 -5.38 14.78
C ALA A 7 5.79 -5.67 16.12
N VAL A 8 5.04 -4.69 16.64
CA VAL A 8 4.24 -4.85 17.88
C VAL A 8 3.19 -5.95 17.72
N ARG A 9 2.54 -6.04 16.55
CA ARG A 9 1.54 -7.09 16.29
C ARG A 9 2.15 -8.47 16.16
N LEU A 10 3.32 -8.56 15.52
CA LEU A 10 4.05 -9.82 15.35
C LEU A 10 4.78 -10.28 16.62
N GLN A 11 4.97 -9.41 17.61
CA GLN A 11 5.58 -9.76 18.90
C GLN A 11 4.87 -10.92 19.60
N HIS A 12 3.56 -11.05 19.40
CA HIS A 12 2.72 -12.10 19.97
C HIS A 12 2.43 -13.25 18.98
N SER A 13 3.06 -13.25 17.80
CA SER A 13 2.85 -14.30 16.81
C SER A 13 3.55 -15.60 17.21
N PRO A 14 2.88 -16.76 17.18
CA PRO A 14 3.52 -18.05 17.42
C PRO A 14 4.35 -18.54 16.22
N HIS A 15 4.27 -17.87 15.07
CA HIS A 15 4.90 -18.31 13.82
C HIS A 15 6.14 -17.52 13.42
N TYR A 16 6.28 -16.30 13.94
CA TYR A 16 7.38 -15.41 13.58
C TYR A 16 8.01 -14.85 14.83
N ARG A 17 9.34 -14.85 14.86
CA ARG A 17 10.13 -14.19 15.92
C ARG A 17 10.91 -13.04 15.32
N ILE A 18 10.58 -11.82 15.70
CA ILE A 18 11.28 -10.63 15.21
C ILE A 18 12.66 -10.53 15.88
N ALA A 19 13.71 -10.63 15.07
CA ALA A 19 15.09 -10.49 15.54
C ALA A 19 15.56 -9.04 15.65
N GLY A 20 14.99 -8.14 14.84
CA GLY A 20 15.44 -6.74 14.74
C GLY A 20 14.82 -6.01 13.57
N PHE A 21 15.13 -4.72 13.48
CA PHE A 21 14.87 -3.90 12.29
C PHE A 21 16.12 -3.86 11.42
N LEU A 22 15.96 -3.60 10.13
CA LEU A 22 17.06 -3.57 9.17
C LEU A 22 17.05 -2.24 8.42
N THR A 23 18.20 -1.55 8.36
CA THR A 23 18.37 -0.29 7.63
C THR A 23 19.55 -0.36 6.66
N TYR A 24 19.51 0.44 5.59
CA TYR A 24 20.69 0.64 4.77
C TYR A 24 21.69 1.57 5.47
N GLY A 25 22.98 1.19 5.46
CA GLY A 25 24.06 2.00 6.00
C GLY A 25 24.17 2.00 7.53
N ARG A 26 25.32 2.45 8.03
CA ARG A 26 25.73 2.27 9.44
C ARG A 26 25.17 3.29 10.43
N GLN A 27 24.36 4.24 9.96
CA GLN A 27 23.90 5.40 10.73
C GLN A 27 23.19 5.01 12.05
N LEU A 28 22.44 3.90 12.03
CA LEU A 28 21.59 3.49 13.16
C LEU A 28 22.14 2.28 13.95
N LYS A 29 23.44 1.95 13.83
CA LYS A 29 24.05 0.73 14.41
C LYS A 29 23.85 0.54 15.93
N ARG A 30 23.55 1.60 16.68
CA ARG A 30 23.31 1.57 18.14
C ARG A 30 21.86 1.86 18.54
N TYR A 31 20.96 2.02 17.57
CA TYR A 31 19.57 2.30 17.85
C TYR A 31 18.81 1.02 18.18
N THR A 32 17.82 1.18 19.05
CA THR A 32 16.79 0.18 19.30
C THR A 32 15.45 0.79 18.96
N ILE A 33 14.58 -0.03 18.37
CA ILE A 33 13.19 0.35 18.04
C ILE A 33 12.32 -0.72 18.67
N ALA A 34 11.33 -0.33 19.48
CA ALA A 34 10.46 -1.26 20.21
C ALA A 34 11.26 -2.38 20.94
N GLU A 35 12.33 -1.99 21.64
CA GLU A 35 13.26 -2.90 22.35
C GLU A 35 13.99 -3.94 21.48
N ARG A 36 13.95 -3.78 20.16
CA ARG A 36 14.65 -4.63 19.19
C ARG A 36 15.84 -3.89 18.58
N PRO A 37 16.95 -4.58 18.30
CA PRO A 37 18.13 -3.95 17.72
C PRO A 37 17.86 -3.53 16.26
N VAL A 38 18.46 -2.42 15.85
CA VAL A 38 18.54 -2.02 14.44
C VAL A 38 19.85 -2.57 13.84
N CYS A 39 19.71 -3.54 12.95
CA CYS A 39 20.78 -4.04 12.10
C CYS A 39 20.94 -3.15 10.87
N TYR A 40 22.12 -3.22 10.25
CA TYR A 40 22.37 -2.55 8.99
C TYR A 40 22.87 -3.52 7.92
N PHE A 41 22.66 -3.14 6.67
CA PHE A 41 23.27 -3.77 5.50
C PHE A 41 23.85 -2.70 4.57
N GLU A 42 24.86 -3.07 3.82
CA GLU A 42 25.51 -2.23 2.80
C GLU A 42 25.64 -3.02 1.49
N ASP A 43 25.91 -4.32 1.59
CA ASP A 43 26.11 -5.23 0.48
C ASP A 43 25.59 -6.65 0.76
N ARG A 44 25.81 -7.56 -0.18
CA ARG A 44 25.50 -8.99 -0.03
C ARG A 44 26.21 -9.64 1.17
N ALA A 45 27.46 -9.29 1.44
CA ALA A 45 28.24 -9.91 2.52
C ALA A 45 27.64 -9.57 3.89
N SER A 46 27.14 -8.34 4.06
CA SER A 46 26.44 -7.91 5.27
C SER A 46 25.15 -8.69 5.52
N ILE A 47 24.39 -9.02 4.46
CA ILE A 47 23.20 -9.88 4.56
C ILE A 47 23.59 -11.31 4.93
N ALA A 48 24.57 -11.90 4.23
CA ALA A 48 25.06 -13.25 4.53
C ALA A 48 25.57 -13.38 5.98
N TYR A 49 26.21 -12.34 6.51
CA TYR A 49 26.63 -12.28 7.90
C TYR A 49 25.44 -12.28 8.87
N LEU A 50 24.36 -11.54 8.57
CA LEU A 50 23.15 -11.54 9.38
C LEU A 50 22.50 -12.93 9.40
N VAL A 51 22.45 -13.62 8.27
CA VAL A 51 21.93 -15.00 8.17
C VAL A 51 22.77 -15.95 9.02
N GLY A 52 24.08 -16.03 8.76
CA GLY A 52 24.96 -17.00 9.40
C GLY A 52 25.16 -16.77 10.90
N LYS A 53 25.22 -15.51 11.35
CA LYS A 53 25.48 -15.20 12.75
C LYS A 53 24.23 -15.06 13.61
N ARG A 54 23.11 -14.60 13.04
CA ARG A 54 21.86 -14.34 13.80
C ARG A 54 20.73 -15.32 13.47
N GLY A 55 20.92 -16.24 12.53
CA GLY A 55 19.90 -17.22 12.15
C GLY A 55 18.66 -16.55 11.59
N ILE A 56 18.84 -15.61 10.67
CA ILE A 56 17.73 -14.88 10.03
C ILE A 56 17.26 -15.67 8.81
N ASP A 57 16.03 -16.16 8.86
CA ASP A 57 15.42 -16.95 7.78
C ASP A 57 14.72 -16.10 6.71
N ALA A 58 14.29 -14.89 7.09
CA ALA A 58 13.49 -14.03 6.23
C ALA A 58 13.62 -12.54 6.58
N VAL A 59 13.41 -11.69 5.56
CA VAL A 59 13.20 -10.24 5.70
C VAL A 59 11.74 -9.94 5.41
N LEU A 60 11.10 -9.17 6.29
CA LEU A 60 9.70 -8.79 6.16
C LEU A 60 9.57 -7.30 5.83
N PHE A 61 8.92 -7.00 4.70
CA PHE A 61 8.53 -5.65 4.33
C PHE A 61 7.10 -5.34 4.80
N SER A 62 6.87 -4.09 5.19
CA SER A 62 5.55 -3.58 5.60
C SER A 62 4.56 -3.45 4.44
N SER A 63 5.06 -3.45 3.20
CA SER A 63 4.26 -3.34 1.98
C SER A 63 5.06 -3.78 0.74
N PRO A 64 4.38 -4.13 -0.37
CA PRO A 64 5.04 -4.39 -1.65
C PRO A 64 5.83 -3.18 -2.18
N ALA A 65 5.34 -1.96 -1.93
CA ALA A 65 6.00 -0.72 -2.34
C ALA A 65 7.37 -0.57 -1.69
N ALA A 66 7.47 -0.78 -0.37
CA ALA A 66 8.75 -0.72 0.35
C ALA A 66 9.76 -1.75 -0.18
N ALA A 67 9.29 -2.94 -0.56
CA ALA A 67 10.15 -3.96 -1.16
C ALA A 67 10.61 -3.58 -2.58
N ARG A 68 9.75 -2.91 -3.36
CA ARG A 68 10.10 -2.38 -4.69
C ARG A 68 11.17 -1.30 -4.60
N ASP A 69 11.06 -0.38 -3.65
CA ASP A 69 12.04 0.69 -3.44
C ASP A 69 13.44 0.12 -3.13
N GLU A 70 13.49 -1.04 -2.48
CA GLU A 70 14.72 -1.76 -2.15
C GLU A 70 15.06 -2.89 -3.13
N ARG A 71 14.40 -2.95 -4.29
CA ARG A 71 14.55 -4.07 -5.26
C ARG A 71 15.99 -4.33 -5.66
N GLU A 72 16.70 -3.26 -6.08
CA GLU A 72 18.08 -3.35 -6.59
C GLU A 72 19.13 -3.55 -5.48
N ARG A 73 18.71 -3.43 -4.21
CA ARG A 73 19.58 -3.58 -3.04
C ARG A 73 19.14 -4.76 -2.19
N LEU A 74 18.30 -4.51 -1.17
CA LEU A 74 17.98 -5.49 -0.15
C LEU A 74 17.34 -6.74 -0.72
N VAL A 75 16.37 -6.59 -1.64
CA VAL A 75 15.68 -7.74 -2.23
C VAL A 75 16.67 -8.58 -3.05
N LYS A 76 17.47 -7.93 -3.92
CA LYS A 76 18.53 -8.59 -4.68
C LYS A 76 19.51 -9.35 -3.78
N TYR A 77 20.03 -8.70 -2.72
CA TYR A 77 20.98 -9.31 -1.80
C TYR A 77 20.38 -10.47 -1.00
N CYS A 78 19.10 -10.37 -0.60
CA CYS A 78 18.38 -11.45 0.06
C CYS A 78 18.23 -12.66 -0.86
N THR A 79 17.80 -12.45 -2.11
CA THR A 79 17.64 -13.52 -3.11
C THR A 79 18.97 -14.23 -3.39
N GLU A 80 20.05 -13.48 -3.57
CA GLU A 80 21.40 -14.04 -3.80
C GLU A 80 21.97 -14.77 -2.56
N ALA A 81 21.48 -14.45 -1.36
CA ALA A 81 21.86 -15.08 -0.10
C ALA A 81 20.91 -16.21 0.34
N GLY A 82 19.87 -16.52 -0.44
CA GLY A 82 18.87 -17.54 -0.10
C GLY A 82 17.94 -17.16 1.06
N VAL A 83 17.81 -15.86 1.35
CA VAL A 83 16.92 -15.33 2.39
C VAL A 83 15.55 -15.05 1.80
N ARG A 84 14.49 -15.54 2.46
CA ARG A 84 13.13 -15.31 1.99
C ARG A 84 12.76 -13.85 2.16
N VAL A 85 12.14 -13.27 1.12
CA VAL A 85 11.58 -11.92 1.19
C VAL A 85 10.08 -12.03 1.34
N LEU A 86 9.56 -11.52 2.46
CA LEU A 86 8.16 -11.58 2.85
C LEU A 86 7.56 -10.18 2.81
N VAL A 87 6.26 -10.12 2.59
CA VAL A 87 5.46 -8.90 2.67
C VAL A 87 4.28 -9.12 3.59
N ALA A 88 4.07 -8.18 4.51
CA ALA A 88 2.91 -8.17 5.38
C ALA A 88 1.69 -7.54 4.67
N PRO A 89 0.46 -7.94 5.03
CA PRO A 89 -0.74 -7.24 4.59
C PRO A 89 -0.82 -5.80 5.08
N PRO A 90 -1.70 -5.01 4.45
CA PRO A 90 -2.18 -3.76 5.01
C PRO A 90 -2.66 -3.94 6.47
N ILE A 91 -2.34 -2.95 7.31
CA ILE A 91 -2.61 -2.98 8.76
C ILE A 91 -4.12 -3.02 9.06
N ASP A 92 -4.93 -2.44 8.19
CA ASP A 92 -6.40 -2.40 8.20
C ASP A 92 -7.06 -3.75 7.90
N GLU A 93 -6.40 -4.64 7.17
CA GLU A 93 -6.93 -5.98 6.86
C GLU A 93 -6.68 -7.02 7.96
N VAL A 94 -5.85 -6.69 8.96
CA VAL A 94 -5.47 -7.62 10.03
C VAL A 94 -6.37 -7.47 11.24
N THR A 95 -7.41 -8.30 11.32
CA THR A 95 -8.24 -8.51 12.51
C THR A 95 -7.71 -9.72 13.29
N ASP A 96 -7.16 -9.47 14.48
CA ASP A 96 -6.57 -10.44 15.41
C ASP A 96 -5.37 -11.29 14.95
N GLY A 97 -4.36 -11.40 15.82
CA GLY A 97 -3.07 -12.07 15.57
C GLY A 97 -3.13 -13.55 15.17
N ARG A 98 -4.31 -14.19 15.21
CA ARG A 98 -4.55 -15.57 14.72
C ARG A 98 -4.55 -15.67 13.19
N LEU A 99 -4.90 -14.62 12.47
CA LEU A 99 -4.93 -14.61 11.00
C LEU A 99 -3.54 -14.37 10.37
N MET A 100 -2.56 -13.86 11.11
CA MET A 100 -1.24 -13.44 10.58
C MET A 100 -0.48 -14.51 9.76
N LYS A 101 -0.63 -15.82 10.07
CA LYS A 101 0.04 -16.89 9.31
C LYS A 101 -0.49 -17.02 7.87
N GLN A 102 -1.76 -16.72 7.66
CA GLN A 102 -2.39 -16.82 6.35
C GLN A 102 -2.14 -15.57 5.49
N VAL A 103 -1.63 -14.49 6.07
CA VAL A 103 -1.58 -13.20 5.38
C VAL A 103 -0.16 -12.72 5.08
N VAL A 104 0.86 -13.11 5.87
CA VAL A 104 2.26 -12.87 5.48
C VAL A 104 2.63 -13.82 4.35
N ARG A 105 2.97 -13.27 3.19
CA ARG A 105 3.30 -14.03 1.99
C ARG A 105 4.69 -13.69 1.46
N GLU A 106 5.25 -14.59 0.68
CA GLU A 106 6.45 -14.28 -0.10
C GLU A 106 6.17 -13.21 -1.15
N ILE A 107 7.19 -12.40 -1.42
CA ILE A 107 7.15 -11.43 -2.50
C ILE A 107 7.12 -12.16 -3.83
N ARG A 108 6.25 -11.73 -4.73
CA ARG A 108 6.16 -12.29 -6.08
C ARG A 108 6.78 -11.33 -7.09
N ILE A 109 7.14 -11.84 -8.27
CA ILE A 109 7.81 -11.02 -9.29
C ILE A 109 6.94 -9.83 -9.73
N GLU A 110 5.62 -10.00 -9.74
CA GLU A 110 4.64 -8.96 -10.09
C GLU A 110 4.68 -7.80 -9.10
N ASP A 111 4.93 -8.09 -7.81
CA ASP A 111 5.09 -7.07 -6.77
C ASP A 111 6.32 -6.20 -7.03
N LEU A 112 7.34 -6.71 -7.74
CA LEU A 112 8.57 -5.98 -8.09
C LEU A 112 8.49 -5.29 -9.46
N LEU A 113 7.56 -5.73 -10.33
CA LEU A 113 7.30 -5.16 -11.66
C LEU A 113 6.30 -3.99 -11.64
N GLY A 114 5.37 -4.00 -10.69
CA GLY A 114 4.26 -3.04 -10.57
C GLY A 114 4.58 -1.55 -10.78
N ARG A 115 3.62 -0.88 -11.43
CA ARG A 115 3.47 0.58 -11.48
C ARG A 115 3.18 1.11 -10.06
N PRO A 116 3.58 2.35 -9.73
CA PRO A 116 3.25 2.95 -8.44
C PRO A 116 1.73 2.88 -8.20
N GLU A 117 1.36 2.47 -6.99
CA GLU A 117 -0.03 2.51 -6.53
C GLU A 117 -0.48 3.97 -6.54
N ILE A 118 -1.48 4.30 -7.36
CA ILE A 118 -2.05 5.65 -7.39
C ILE A 118 -2.87 5.78 -6.11
N ARG A 119 -2.35 6.53 -5.14
CA ARG A 119 -3.15 6.96 -3.99
C ARG A 119 -4.09 8.06 -4.46
N ILE A 120 -5.36 7.71 -4.64
CA ILE A 120 -6.41 8.65 -4.99
C ILE A 120 -6.87 9.32 -3.69
N SER A 121 -6.40 10.54 -3.43
CA SER A 121 -6.89 11.36 -2.32
C SER A 121 -8.25 11.98 -2.70
N LEU A 122 -9.33 11.48 -2.10
CA LEU A 122 -10.67 12.01 -2.33
C LEU A 122 -10.79 13.48 -1.90
N ASP A 123 -10.06 13.88 -0.87
CA ASP A 123 -10.05 15.26 -0.40
C ASP A 123 -9.34 16.19 -1.40
N GLU A 124 -8.22 15.77 -1.99
CA GLU A 124 -7.56 16.54 -3.05
C GLU A 124 -8.44 16.66 -4.30
N ILE A 125 -9.17 15.61 -4.66
CA ILE A 125 -10.11 15.64 -5.79
C ILE A 125 -11.26 16.60 -5.49
N ARG A 126 -11.88 16.50 -4.31
CA ARG A 126 -12.96 17.40 -3.85
C ARG A 126 -12.51 18.85 -3.94
N GLU A 127 -11.36 19.17 -3.36
CA GLU A 127 -10.77 20.52 -3.43
C GLU A 127 -10.47 20.95 -4.86
N GLY A 128 -10.01 20.03 -5.70
CA GLY A 128 -9.72 20.28 -7.11
C GLY A 128 -10.94 20.60 -7.98
N VAL A 129 -12.13 20.10 -7.63
CA VAL A 129 -13.36 20.31 -8.42
C VAL A 129 -14.35 21.28 -7.79
N ARG A 130 -14.20 21.59 -6.49
CA ARG A 130 -15.10 22.46 -5.75
C ARG A 130 -15.28 23.82 -6.42
N GLY A 131 -16.53 24.25 -6.59
CA GLY A 131 -16.89 25.51 -7.24
C GLY A 131 -16.61 25.60 -8.74
N ARG A 132 -16.07 24.54 -9.37
CA ARG A 132 -15.77 24.52 -10.82
C ARG A 132 -16.94 24.01 -11.65
N THR A 133 -16.92 24.34 -12.94
CA THR A 133 -17.81 23.71 -13.93
C THR A 133 -17.14 22.45 -14.46
N ILE A 134 -17.80 21.29 -14.32
CA ILE A 134 -17.31 19.99 -14.76
C ILE A 134 -18.25 19.41 -15.82
N LEU A 135 -17.70 18.95 -16.95
CA LEU A 135 -18.42 18.22 -18.00
C LEU A 135 -18.03 16.75 -17.94
N VAL A 136 -19.02 15.87 -17.82
CA VAL A 136 -18.84 14.42 -17.92
C VAL A 136 -19.37 13.96 -19.27
N THR A 137 -18.48 13.50 -20.14
CA THR A 137 -18.85 12.82 -21.39
C THR A 137 -19.07 11.33 -21.12
N GLY A 138 -20.04 10.72 -21.79
CA GLY A 138 -20.40 9.34 -21.49
C GLY A 138 -21.16 9.20 -20.16
N ALA A 139 -21.88 10.25 -19.73
CA ALA A 139 -22.54 10.32 -18.42
C ALA A 139 -23.62 9.26 -18.21
N ALA A 140 -24.17 8.69 -19.28
CA ALA A 140 -25.16 7.61 -19.23
C ALA A 140 -24.51 6.22 -19.07
N GLY A 141 -23.19 6.11 -19.29
CA GLY A 141 -22.44 4.87 -19.14
C GLY A 141 -22.18 4.48 -17.69
N SER A 142 -21.75 3.23 -17.46
CA SER A 142 -21.52 2.72 -16.10
C SER A 142 -20.48 3.54 -15.31
N ILE A 143 -19.40 3.98 -15.97
CA ILE A 143 -18.36 4.79 -15.34
C ILE A 143 -18.79 6.25 -15.22
N GLY A 144 -19.32 6.83 -16.31
CA GLY A 144 -19.74 8.23 -16.31
C GLY A 144 -20.84 8.51 -15.30
N SER A 145 -21.80 7.59 -15.15
CA SER A 145 -22.88 7.74 -14.17
C SER A 145 -22.37 7.73 -12.73
N GLU A 146 -21.39 6.88 -12.44
CA GLU A 146 -20.77 6.84 -11.11
C GLU A 146 -19.94 8.09 -10.81
N LEU A 147 -19.22 8.60 -11.82
CA LEU A 147 -18.53 9.88 -11.70
C LEU A 147 -19.51 11.03 -11.41
N CYS A 148 -20.67 11.06 -12.09
CA CYS A 148 -21.67 12.10 -11.85
C CYS A 148 -22.20 12.05 -10.40
N ARG A 149 -22.49 10.85 -9.87
CA ARG A 149 -22.93 10.68 -8.47
C ARG A 149 -21.90 11.19 -7.47
N GLN A 150 -20.62 10.86 -7.68
CA GLN A 150 -19.57 11.32 -6.77
C GLN A 150 -19.37 12.84 -6.86
N LEU A 151 -19.30 13.38 -8.08
CA LEU A 151 -19.10 14.81 -8.30
C LEU A 151 -20.26 15.67 -7.76
N ALA A 152 -21.50 15.17 -7.83
CA ALA A 152 -22.66 15.87 -7.27
C ALA A 152 -22.52 16.12 -5.76
N GLY A 153 -21.87 15.22 -5.02
CA GLY A 153 -21.58 15.38 -3.59
C GLY A 153 -20.32 16.20 -3.27
N PHE A 154 -19.55 16.66 -4.27
CA PHE A 154 -18.23 17.29 -4.05
C PHE A 154 -18.28 18.83 -4.05
N GLY A 155 -19.47 19.44 -4.12
CA GLY A 155 -19.62 20.90 -4.11
C GLY A 155 -19.12 21.56 -5.40
N VAL A 156 -19.25 20.88 -6.54
CA VAL A 156 -19.00 21.46 -7.86
C VAL A 156 -19.93 22.65 -8.11
N GLY A 157 -19.46 23.68 -8.81
CA GLY A 157 -20.27 24.86 -9.11
C GLY A 157 -21.31 24.60 -10.20
N ARG A 158 -20.99 23.72 -11.16
CA ARG A 158 -21.92 23.24 -12.19
C ARG A 158 -21.46 21.87 -12.69
N LEU A 159 -22.38 20.90 -12.72
CA LEU A 159 -22.15 19.59 -13.32
C LEU A 159 -22.94 19.48 -14.62
N VAL A 160 -22.26 19.26 -15.74
CA VAL A 160 -22.85 19.07 -17.07
C VAL A 160 -22.70 17.61 -17.47
N LEU A 161 -23.82 16.94 -17.73
CA LEU A 161 -23.84 15.55 -18.17
C LEU A 161 -24.06 15.52 -19.68
N PHE A 162 -23.20 14.82 -20.41
CA PHE A 162 -23.27 14.72 -21.88
C PHE A 162 -23.16 13.28 -22.34
N ASP A 163 -24.18 12.83 -23.09
CA ASP A 163 -24.25 11.49 -23.66
C ASP A 163 -25.25 11.45 -24.83
N ASN A 164 -25.21 10.40 -25.65
CA ASN A 164 -26.20 10.13 -26.69
C ASN A 164 -27.38 9.26 -26.20
N ALA A 165 -27.22 8.55 -25.09
CA ALA A 165 -28.22 7.62 -24.59
C ALA A 165 -29.28 8.37 -23.75
N GLU A 166 -30.47 8.57 -24.34
CA GLU A 166 -31.54 9.38 -23.74
C GLU A 166 -32.13 8.76 -22.47
N THR A 167 -32.51 7.47 -22.48
CA THR A 167 -33.15 6.83 -21.33
C THR A 167 -32.27 6.81 -20.07
N PRO A 168 -31.00 6.36 -20.12
CA PRO A 168 -30.17 6.38 -18.92
C PRO A 168 -29.76 7.80 -18.51
N MET A 169 -29.66 8.76 -19.44
CA MET A 169 -29.51 10.18 -19.11
C MET A 169 -30.70 10.73 -18.33
N HIS A 170 -31.91 10.36 -18.74
CA HIS A 170 -33.13 10.74 -18.04
C HIS A 170 -33.15 10.16 -16.62
N ASN A 171 -32.78 8.87 -16.48
CA ASN A 171 -32.76 8.20 -15.19
C ASN A 171 -31.73 8.79 -14.22
N ILE A 172 -30.50 9.05 -14.68
CA ILE A 172 -29.47 9.65 -13.81
C ILE A 172 -29.81 11.09 -13.44
N ARG A 173 -30.42 11.85 -14.36
CA ARG A 173 -30.89 13.20 -14.05
C ARG A 173 -31.91 13.17 -12.91
N LEU A 174 -32.92 12.29 -12.98
CA LEU A 174 -33.89 12.11 -11.91
C LEU A 174 -33.23 11.66 -10.60
N GLU A 175 -32.29 10.71 -10.66
CA GLU A 175 -31.55 10.23 -9.48
C GLU A 175 -30.78 11.37 -8.78
N LEU A 176 -30.12 12.23 -9.55
CA LEU A 176 -29.33 13.34 -9.00
C LEU A 176 -30.23 14.46 -8.46
N GLU A 177 -31.32 14.80 -9.16
CA GLU A 177 -32.32 15.79 -8.71
C GLU A 177 -33.03 15.37 -7.40
N GLU A 178 -33.16 14.07 -7.15
CA GLU A 178 -33.74 13.57 -5.90
C GLU A 178 -32.77 13.66 -4.71
N ARG A 179 -31.45 13.55 -4.96
CA ARG A 179 -30.42 13.40 -3.91
C ARG A 179 -29.63 14.66 -3.59
N HIS A 180 -29.58 15.64 -4.49
CA HIS A 180 -28.71 16.82 -4.41
C HIS A 180 -29.43 18.09 -4.83
#